data_AF-A0A8K0V8M6-F1
#
_entry.id   AF-A0A8K0V8M6-F1
#
_cell.length_a   1.000
_cell.length_b   1.000
_cell.length_c   1.000
_cell.angle_alpha   90.00
_cell.angle_beta   90.00
_cell.angle_gamma   90.00
#
_symmetry.space_group_name_H-M   'P 1'
#
loop_
_entity.id
_entity.type
_entity.pdbx_description
1 polymer ?
#
loop_
_entity_poly.entity_id
_entity_poly.type
_entity_poly.pdbx_seq_one_letter_code
_entity_poly.pdbx_strand_id
1 'polypeptide(L)'
;MSAAIPKPKAEHKVRKGETYDKIGKKYGFRNFDDIWKYPKNAALVKLRKDPKSIQPDDIVVIPAYNDEERKEIQDRQRKYLYAANMEKLAASRFADQAAADRKLADAIDRMAAEHKAAGDAYMKEYLKSVKKADNWSKGVDYANMVFGIVNALRGLVLKSAQATQALAKNAAKEFEKISNSLIADSKVFMYAPLISEGTKAAGKALTDQKSGPLGDFMIFGGVVIESIGKWSSPSFYGQTVSLLAEGKGWSEASTFDLQKDCKDCLTKMKTEQIQIQKLAKQKAAAARNRAAWADNAAKAAQKRQKECTEEAKKRP
;
A
#
# COMPACT_ATOMS: atom_id res chain seq x y z
N MET A 1 11.03 7.71 33.11
CA MET A 1 11.40 6.95 34.33
C MET A 1 10.38 7.28 35.40
N SER A 2 9.54 6.32 35.80
CA SER A 2 8.59 6.55 36.89
C SER A 2 9.40 6.73 38.17
N ALA A 3 9.25 7.87 38.85
CA ALA A 3 9.90 8.06 40.13
C ALA A 3 9.36 7.00 41.10
N ALA A 4 10.24 6.18 41.67
CA ALA A 4 9.85 5.21 42.67
C ALA A 4 9.11 5.95 43.80
N ILE A 5 7.91 5.49 44.16
CA ILE A 5 7.16 6.05 45.29
C ILE A 5 8.11 5.98 46.50
N PRO A 6 8.53 7.13 47.07
CA PRO A 6 9.45 7.12 48.19
C PRO A 6 8.82 6.32 49.31
N LYS A 7 9.57 5.41 49.94
CA LYS A 7 9.11 4.74 51.16
C LYS A 7 8.59 5.84 52.10
N PRO A 8 7.35 5.74 52.63
CA PRO A 8 6.86 6.74 53.55
C PRO A 8 7.87 6.84 54.69
N LYS A 9 8.51 8.00 54.83
CA LYS A 9 9.16 8.33 56.10
C LYS A 9 8.04 8.33 57.11
N ALA A 10 8.26 7.69 58.26
CA ALA A 10 7.24 7.63 59.31
C ALA A 10 6.70 9.04 59.62
N GLU A 11 7.51 10.08 59.47
CA GLU A 11 7.16 11.47 59.74
C GLU A 11 7.44 12.41 58.56
N HIS A 12 6.52 13.32 58.30
CA HIS A 12 6.59 14.38 57.32
C HIS A 12 6.44 15.74 58.01
N LYS A 13 7.48 16.57 57.93
CA LYS A 13 7.44 17.94 58.43
C LYS A 13 6.80 18.87 57.39
N VAL A 14 5.70 19.50 57.77
CA VAL A 14 4.85 20.34 56.90
C VAL A 14 5.59 21.62 56.53
N ARG A 15 5.60 21.95 55.24
CA ARG A 15 6.18 23.19 54.70
C ARG A 15 5.11 24.26 54.52
N LYS A 16 5.55 25.52 54.45
CA LYS A 16 4.66 26.64 54.17
C LYS A 16 3.87 26.43 52.88
N GLY A 17 2.54 26.45 52.98
CA GLY A 17 1.62 26.28 51.85
C GLY A 17 1.35 24.82 51.43
N GLU A 18 1.86 23.82 52.18
CA GLU A 18 1.41 22.44 52.05
C GLU A 18 0.02 22.27 52.69
N THR A 19 -0.79 21.40 52.08
CA THR A 19 -2.10 20.99 52.59
C THR A 19 -2.11 19.46 52.69
N TYR A 20 -3.00 18.91 53.49
CA TYR A 20 -3.17 17.45 53.59
C TYR A 20 -3.42 16.78 52.24
N ASP A 21 -4.15 17.43 51.31
CA ASP A 21 -4.30 16.94 49.93
C ASP A 21 -2.96 16.86 49.17
N LYS A 22 -2.09 17.86 49.32
CA LYS A 22 -0.76 17.87 48.69
C LYS A 22 0.14 16.80 49.30
N ILE A 23 0.06 16.60 50.62
CA ILE A 23 0.81 15.57 51.35
C ILE A 23 0.31 14.18 50.93
N GLY A 24 -0.99 13.95 50.90
CA GLY A 24 -1.60 12.71 50.43
C GLY A 24 -1.14 12.33 49.03
N LYS A 25 -1.25 13.26 48.07
CA LYS A 25 -0.75 13.05 46.70
C LYS A 25 0.74 12.74 46.64
N LYS A 26 1.56 13.39 47.46
CA LYS A 26 3.02 13.16 47.50
C LYS A 26 3.37 11.74 47.95
N TYR A 27 2.56 11.15 48.82
CA TYR A 27 2.77 9.81 49.36
C TYR A 27 1.82 8.75 48.76
N GLY A 28 1.03 9.08 47.73
CA GLY A 28 0.15 8.15 47.00
C GLY A 28 -1.21 7.86 47.65
N PHE A 29 -1.63 8.64 48.66
CA PHE A 29 -2.91 8.43 49.35
C PHE A 29 -4.06 9.02 48.53
N ARG A 30 -5.13 8.23 48.36
CA ARG A 30 -6.32 8.65 47.63
C ARG A 30 -7.17 9.65 48.40
N ASN A 31 -7.24 9.48 49.71
CA ASN A 31 -7.98 10.35 50.59
C ASN A 31 -7.04 10.87 51.67
N PHE A 32 -7.08 12.18 51.92
CA PHE A 32 -6.31 12.74 53.02
C PHE A 32 -6.81 12.26 54.38
N ASP A 33 -8.06 11.80 54.47
CA ASP A 33 -8.64 11.22 55.69
C ASP A 33 -7.80 10.07 56.23
N ASP A 34 -7.18 9.26 55.37
CA ASP A 34 -6.37 8.11 55.78
C ASP A 34 -5.13 8.56 56.57
N ILE A 35 -4.62 9.75 56.24
CA ILE A 35 -3.51 10.38 56.95
C ILE A 35 -4.03 11.10 58.20
N TRP A 36 -5.12 11.87 58.09
CA TRP A 36 -5.68 12.65 59.20
C TRP A 36 -6.17 11.76 60.35
N LYS A 37 -6.91 10.69 60.04
CA LYS A 37 -7.49 9.75 61.01
C LYS A 37 -6.48 8.73 61.51
N TYR A 38 -5.22 8.80 61.07
CA TYR A 38 -4.19 7.87 61.50
C TYR A 38 -3.95 7.99 63.01
N PRO A 39 -3.96 6.88 63.80
CA PRO A 39 -3.89 6.96 65.27
C PRO A 39 -2.69 7.75 65.81
N LYS A 40 -1.53 7.68 65.13
CA LYS A 40 -0.33 8.42 65.53
C LYS A 40 -0.43 9.94 65.29
N ASN A 41 -1.41 10.40 64.51
CA ASN A 41 -1.71 11.82 64.29
C ASN A 41 -2.75 12.37 65.28
N ALA A 42 -3.26 11.58 66.23
CA ALA A 42 -4.32 12.02 67.15
C ALA A 42 -3.94 13.28 67.95
N ALA A 43 -2.68 13.44 68.34
CA ALA A 43 -2.19 14.64 69.03
C ALA A 43 -2.30 15.89 68.14
N LEU A 44 -1.92 15.77 66.86
CA LEU A 44 -2.02 16.84 65.89
C LEU A 44 -3.49 17.18 65.55
N VAL A 45 -4.35 16.15 65.44
CA VAL A 45 -5.79 16.32 65.24
C VAL A 45 -6.43 17.10 66.39
N LYS A 46 -6.08 16.78 67.65
CA LYS A 46 -6.54 17.53 68.83
C LYS A 46 -6.10 18.99 68.80
N LEU A 47 -4.87 19.25 68.34
CA LEU A 47 -4.29 20.59 68.25
C LEU A 47 -4.97 21.45 67.18
N ARG A 48 -5.20 20.91 65.98
CA ARG A 48 -5.68 21.69 64.81
C ARG A 48 -7.19 21.63 64.59
N LYS A 49 -7.88 20.59 65.07
CA LYS A 49 -9.35 20.31 64.98
C LYS A 49 -9.92 20.19 63.56
N ASP A 50 -9.44 20.98 62.62
CA ASP A 50 -9.76 20.95 61.19
C ASP A 50 -8.51 20.56 60.39
N PRO A 51 -8.59 19.56 59.48
CA PRO A 51 -7.51 19.22 58.55
C PRO A 51 -6.95 20.42 57.78
N LYS A 52 -7.77 21.42 57.45
CA LYS A 52 -7.32 22.60 56.69
C LYS A 52 -6.45 23.56 57.52
N SER A 53 -6.39 23.39 58.83
CA SER A 53 -5.68 24.27 59.77
C SER A 53 -4.23 23.86 60.04
N ILE A 54 -3.64 22.99 59.22
CA ILE A 54 -2.25 22.56 59.36
C ILE A 54 -1.27 23.73 59.18
N GLN A 55 -0.24 23.81 60.02
CA GLN A 55 0.74 24.89 59.99
C GLN A 55 2.12 24.40 59.53
N PRO A 56 2.98 25.32 59.03
CA PRO A 56 4.39 25.01 58.83
C PRO A 56 5.01 24.44 60.10
N ASP A 57 5.95 23.51 59.95
CA ASP A 57 6.67 22.81 61.01
C ASP A 57 5.88 21.76 61.81
N ASP A 58 4.56 21.62 61.60
CA ASP A 58 3.79 20.48 62.12
C ASP A 58 4.39 19.16 61.61
N ILE A 59 4.39 18.12 62.46
CA ILE A 59 4.86 16.78 62.10
C ILE A 59 3.66 15.87 61.85
N VAL A 60 3.47 15.44 60.62
CA VAL A 60 2.42 14.49 60.21
C VAL A 60 3.04 13.11 60.06
N VAL A 61 2.53 12.14 60.80
CA VAL A 61 2.91 10.74 60.66
C VAL A 61 2.21 10.16 59.45
N ILE A 62 2.96 9.68 58.46
CA ILE A 62 2.39 9.09 57.24
C ILE A 62 2.21 7.58 57.47
N PRO A 63 1.00 7.02 57.33
CA PRO A 63 0.79 5.58 57.45
C PRO A 63 1.73 4.83 56.49
N ALA A 64 2.30 3.71 56.93
CA ALA A 64 2.92 2.79 56.00
C ALA A 64 1.82 2.06 55.25
N TYR A 65 1.88 2.02 53.91
CA TYR A 65 1.11 1.02 53.16
C TYR A 65 1.47 -0.35 53.70
N ASN A 66 0.47 -1.19 53.90
CA ASN A 66 0.78 -2.61 54.00
C ASN A 66 1.39 -3.08 52.67
N ASP A 67 2.16 -4.17 52.69
CA ASP A 67 2.88 -4.62 51.50
C ASP A 67 1.93 -5.03 50.36
N GLU A 68 0.69 -5.41 50.67
CA GLU A 68 -0.35 -5.77 49.71
C GLU A 68 -0.87 -4.54 48.94
N GLU A 69 -1.25 -3.47 49.64
CA GLU A 69 -1.68 -2.18 49.06
C GLU A 69 -0.59 -1.58 48.18
N ARG A 70 0.68 -1.65 48.63
CA ARG A 70 1.82 -1.18 47.86
C ARG A 70 1.96 -1.96 46.55
N LYS A 71 1.87 -3.30 46.62
CA LYS A 71 1.90 -4.16 45.43
C LYS A 71 0.72 -3.82 44.50
N GLU A 72 -0.47 -3.62 45.04
CA GLU A 72 -1.65 -3.28 44.24
C GLU A 72 -1.48 -1.94 43.50
N ILE A 73 -0.99 -0.89 44.18
CA ILE A 73 -0.71 0.41 43.57
C ILE A 73 0.35 0.28 42.47
N GLN A 74 1.44 -0.44 42.73
CA GLN A 74 2.49 -0.68 41.74
C GLN A 74 1.99 -1.47 40.53
N ASP A 75 1.19 -2.52 40.75
CA ASP A 75 0.61 -3.33 39.68
C ASP A 75 -0.37 -2.51 38.84
N ARG A 76 -1.17 -1.66 39.49
CA ARG A 76 -2.08 -0.74 38.80
C ARG A 76 -1.31 0.27 37.95
N GLN A 77 -0.27 0.90 38.50
CA GLN A 77 0.61 1.81 37.75
C GLN A 77 1.29 1.10 36.57
N ARG A 78 1.75 -0.14 36.77
CA ARG A 78 2.36 -0.97 35.72
C ARG A 78 1.36 -1.27 34.61
N LYS A 79 0.11 -1.64 34.94
CA LYS A 79 -0.97 -1.86 33.97
C LYS A 79 -1.27 -0.60 33.15
N TYR A 80 -1.34 0.56 33.79
CA TYR A 80 -1.54 1.84 33.08
C TYR A 80 -0.38 2.21 32.15
N LEU A 81 0.86 2.08 32.63
CA LEU A 81 2.05 2.33 31.81
C LEU A 81 2.13 1.36 30.62
N TYR A 82 1.80 0.08 30.84
CA TYR A 82 1.72 -0.91 29.78
C TYR A 82 0.67 -0.53 28.72
N ALA A 83 -0.54 -0.18 29.14
CA ALA A 83 -1.60 0.27 28.22
C ALA A 83 -1.18 1.52 27.42
N ALA A 84 -0.59 2.52 28.07
CA ALA A 84 -0.11 3.73 27.40
C ALA A 84 1.01 3.43 26.39
N ASN A 85 1.90 2.49 26.69
CA ASN A 85 2.95 2.05 25.77
C ASN A 85 2.38 1.26 24.58
N MET A 86 1.35 0.43 24.80
CA MET A 86 0.67 -0.29 23.73
C MET A 86 -0.07 0.65 22.77
N GLU A 87 -0.74 1.68 23.28
CA GLU A 87 -1.36 2.73 22.45
C GLU A 87 -0.31 3.51 21.64
N LYS A 88 0.84 3.82 22.24
CA LYS A 88 1.97 4.45 21.52
C LYS A 88 2.48 3.55 20.39
N LEU A 89 2.63 2.26 20.66
CA LEU A 89 3.08 1.29 19.67
C LEU A 89 2.05 1.16 18.53
N ALA A 90 0.75 1.11 18.85
CA ALA A 90 -0.32 1.10 17.87
C ALA A 90 -0.29 2.35 16.99
N ALA A 91 -0.15 3.54 17.58
CA ALA A 91 -0.03 4.80 16.85
C ALA A 91 1.18 4.79 15.88
N SER A 92 2.33 4.26 16.31
CA SER A 92 3.51 4.11 15.46
C SER A 92 3.24 3.17 14.28
N ARG A 93 2.61 2.01 14.52
CA ARG A 93 2.28 1.04 13.47
C ARG A 93 1.32 1.62 12.43
N PHE A 94 0.32 2.38 12.86
CA PHE A 94 -0.58 3.07 11.94
C PHE A 94 0.15 4.16 11.13
N ALA A 95 1.07 4.91 11.73
CA ALA A 95 1.87 5.90 11.02
C ALA A 95 2.78 5.24 9.96
N ASP A 96 3.43 4.12 10.30
CA ASP A 96 4.25 3.34 9.37
C ASP A 96 3.41 2.80 8.20
N GLN A 97 2.22 2.27 8.50
CA GLN A 97 1.28 1.79 7.49
C GLN A 97 0.80 2.92 6.56
N ALA A 98 0.48 4.09 7.11
CA ALA A 98 0.10 5.26 6.32
C ALA A 98 1.23 5.68 5.37
N ALA A 99 2.48 5.68 5.86
CA ALA A 99 3.64 5.98 5.03
C ALA A 99 3.85 4.96 3.90
N ALA A 100 3.66 3.66 4.19
CA ALA A 100 3.75 2.60 3.20
C ALA A 100 2.65 2.71 2.12
N ASP A 101 1.40 2.96 2.51
CA ASP A 101 0.28 3.13 1.59
C ASP A 101 0.44 4.37 0.68
N ARG A 102 1.01 5.48 1.19
CA ARG A 102 1.35 6.65 0.35
C ARG A 102 2.40 6.29 -0.71
N LYS A 103 3.48 5.62 -0.30
CA LYS A 103 4.52 5.16 -1.24
C LYS A 103 3.96 4.22 -2.31
N LEU A 104 3.06 3.32 -1.91
CA LEU A 104 2.36 2.43 -2.84
C LEU A 104 1.51 3.22 -3.85
N ALA A 105 0.73 4.21 -3.39
CA ALA A 105 -0.06 5.06 -4.27
C ALA A 105 0.81 5.81 -5.29
N ASP A 106 1.92 6.38 -4.84
CA ASP A 106 2.87 7.10 -5.70
C ASP A 106 3.55 6.18 -6.71
N ALA A 107 3.89 4.95 -6.30
CA ALA A 107 4.45 3.93 -7.18
C ALA A 107 3.44 3.50 -8.27
N ILE A 108 2.17 3.31 -7.90
CA ILE A 108 1.09 2.97 -8.85
C ILE A 108 0.92 4.10 -9.88
N ASP A 109 0.88 5.36 -9.44
CA ASP A 109 0.75 6.50 -10.35
C ASP A 109 1.94 6.64 -11.28
N ARG A 110 3.16 6.42 -10.78
CA ARG A 110 4.38 6.42 -11.61
C ARG A 110 4.33 5.30 -12.65
N MET A 111 4.01 4.07 -12.25
CA MET A 111 3.88 2.93 -13.18
C MET A 111 2.79 3.19 -14.23
N ALA A 112 1.66 3.79 -13.84
CA ALA A 112 0.59 4.14 -14.76
C ALA A 112 1.03 5.20 -15.78
N ALA A 113 1.79 6.21 -15.34
CA ALA A 113 2.35 7.24 -16.20
C ALA A 113 3.41 6.68 -17.17
N GLU A 114 4.31 5.83 -16.69
CA GLU A 114 5.32 5.15 -17.50
C GLU A 114 4.68 4.21 -18.53
N HIS A 115 3.71 3.40 -18.12
CA HIS A 115 2.94 2.53 -19.02
C HIS A 115 2.18 3.33 -20.07
N LYS A 116 1.58 4.47 -19.68
CA LYS A 116 0.96 5.39 -20.64
C LYS A 116 1.97 5.90 -21.65
N ALA A 117 3.09 6.46 -21.20
CA ALA A 117 4.12 7.01 -22.09
C ALA A 117 4.71 5.95 -23.04
N ALA A 118 4.96 4.75 -22.53
CA ALA A 118 5.42 3.62 -23.34
C ALA A 118 4.36 3.21 -24.37
N GLY A 119 3.10 3.10 -23.96
CA GLY A 119 1.98 2.82 -24.87
C GLY A 119 1.82 3.89 -25.94
N ASP A 120 1.92 5.17 -25.59
CA ASP A 120 1.81 6.28 -26.55
C ASP A 120 2.96 6.28 -27.57
N ALA A 121 4.19 6.03 -27.10
CA ALA A 121 5.36 5.86 -27.96
C ALA A 121 5.21 4.66 -28.90
N TYR A 122 4.72 3.54 -28.37
CA TYR A 122 4.41 2.34 -29.13
C TYR A 122 3.37 2.63 -30.23
N MET A 123 2.24 3.25 -29.87
CA MET A 123 1.17 3.57 -30.83
C MET A 123 1.66 4.49 -31.95
N LYS A 124 2.55 5.44 -31.62
CA LYS A 124 3.15 6.34 -32.59
C LYS A 124 4.02 5.59 -33.60
N GLU A 125 4.88 4.68 -33.16
CA GLU A 125 5.71 3.87 -34.05
C GLU A 125 4.87 2.88 -34.86
N TYR A 126 3.87 2.26 -34.24
CA TYR A 126 2.91 1.40 -34.94
C TYR A 126 2.18 2.13 -36.07
N LEU A 127 1.64 3.33 -35.79
CA LEU A 127 1.00 4.18 -36.80
C LEU A 127 1.95 4.58 -37.94
N LYS A 128 3.23 4.83 -37.66
CA LYS A 128 4.23 5.07 -38.71
C LYS A 128 4.41 3.84 -39.60
N SER A 129 4.47 2.65 -39.02
CA SER A 129 4.60 1.39 -39.76
C SER A 129 3.36 1.12 -40.62
N VAL A 130 2.15 1.33 -40.10
CA VAL A 130 0.90 1.21 -40.86
C VAL A 130 0.87 2.18 -42.04
N LYS A 131 1.28 3.44 -41.85
CA LYS A 131 1.37 4.43 -42.94
C LYS A 131 2.39 4.03 -44.02
N LYS A 132 3.51 3.41 -43.62
CA LYS A 132 4.49 2.88 -44.59
C LYS A 132 3.91 1.70 -45.38
N ALA A 133 3.17 0.82 -44.70
CA ALA A 133 2.49 -0.31 -45.34
C ALA A 133 1.40 0.13 -46.33
N ASP A 134 0.74 1.27 -46.09
CA ASP A 134 -0.22 1.87 -47.06
C ASP A 134 0.43 2.26 -48.39
N ASN A 135 1.72 2.58 -48.38
CA ASN A 135 2.50 2.78 -49.59
C ASN A 135 2.97 1.45 -50.22
N TRP A 136 2.95 0.35 -49.46
CA TRP A 136 3.40 -0.97 -49.90
C TRP A 136 2.29 -1.79 -50.57
N SER A 137 1.02 -1.65 -50.17
CA SER A 137 -0.11 -2.29 -50.85
C SER A 137 -0.29 -1.83 -52.31
N LYS A 138 0.36 -0.72 -52.71
CA LYS A 138 0.38 -0.18 -54.07
C LYS A 138 1.54 -0.71 -54.94
N GLY A 139 2.50 -1.44 -54.37
CA GLY A 139 3.65 -2.02 -55.08
C GLY A 139 3.70 -3.54 -54.91
N VAL A 140 3.94 -4.28 -55.99
CA VAL A 140 3.78 -5.76 -56.12
C VAL A 140 4.70 -6.60 -55.20
N ASP A 141 5.49 -6.01 -54.30
CA ASP A 141 6.59 -6.70 -53.62
C ASP A 141 6.22 -7.21 -52.21
N TYR A 142 5.36 -8.22 -52.19
CA TYR A 142 4.82 -8.86 -50.98
C TYR A 142 5.89 -9.42 -50.04
N ALA A 143 7.01 -9.90 -50.58
CA ALA A 143 8.12 -10.45 -49.80
C ALA A 143 8.85 -9.37 -48.98
N ASN A 144 9.07 -8.21 -49.59
CA ASN A 144 9.63 -7.05 -48.90
C ASN A 144 8.66 -6.47 -47.87
N MET A 145 7.34 -6.58 -48.10
CA MET A 145 6.30 -6.21 -47.14
C MET A 145 6.38 -7.08 -45.87
N VAL A 146 6.43 -8.41 -46.02
CA VAL A 146 6.53 -9.34 -44.88
C VAL A 146 7.83 -9.13 -44.12
N PHE A 147 8.97 -8.99 -44.81
CA PHE A 147 10.26 -8.71 -44.17
C PHE A 147 10.30 -7.36 -43.43
N GLY A 148 9.70 -6.32 -44.02
CA GLY A 148 9.61 -4.99 -43.43
C GLY A 148 8.76 -4.98 -42.16
N ILE A 149 7.63 -5.69 -42.16
CA ILE A 149 6.79 -5.91 -40.98
C ILE A 149 7.61 -6.65 -39.93
N VAL A 150 8.21 -7.80 -40.24
CA VAL A 150 9.00 -8.60 -39.28
C VAL A 150 10.15 -7.80 -38.64
N ASN A 151 10.88 -7.00 -39.42
CA ASN A 151 11.97 -6.17 -38.89
C ASN A 151 11.47 -5.00 -38.01
N ALA A 152 10.36 -4.36 -38.39
CA ALA A 152 9.72 -3.35 -37.54
C ALA A 152 9.24 -3.96 -36.21
N LEU A 153 8.70 -5.18 -36.26
CA LEU A 153 8.28 -5.94 -35.08
C LEU A 153 9.47 -6.32 -34.19
N ARG A 154 10.59 -6.77 -34.77
CA ARG A 154 11.80 -7.06 -34.01
C ARG A 154 12.30 -5.84 -33.23
N GLY A 155 12.39 -4.68 -33.87
CA GLY A 155 12.82 -3.44 -33.22
C GLY A 155 11.88 -3.00 -32.08
N LEU A 156 10.60 -3.31 -32.23
CA LEU A 156 9.53 -2.95 -31.30
C LEU A 156 9.46 -3.92 -30.10
N VAL A 157 9.76 -5.20 -30.29
CA VAL A 157 9.98 -6.20 -29.22
C VAL A 157 11.22 -5.87 -28.38
N LEU A 158 12.32 -5.45 -29.01
CA LEU A 158 13.54 -5.07 -28.28
C LEU A 158 13.30 -3.84 -27.38
N LYS A 159 12.54 -2.85 -27.86
CA LYS A 159 12.20 -1.65 -27.10
C LYS A 159 11.21 -1.93 -25.96
N SER A 160 10.21 -2.80 -26.16
CA SER A 160 9.33 -3.22 -25.07
C SER A 160 10.10 -4.01 -24.01
N ALA A 161 10.97 -4.94 -24.41
CA ALA A 161 11.81 -5.69 -23.47
C ALA A 161 12.72 -4.76 -22.63
N GLN A 162 13.30 -3.72 -23.25
CA GLN A 162 14.09 -2.71 -22.54
C GLN A 162 13.24 -1.88 -21.56
N ALA A 163 12.04 -1.45 -21.97
CA ALA A 163 11.12 -0.71 -21.11
C ALA A 163 10.65 -1.56 -19.92
N THR A 164 10.29 -2.83 -20.16
CA THR A 164 9.88 -3.79 -19.15
C THR A 164 11.03 -4.14 -18.20
N GLN A 165 12.27 -4.24 -18.70
CA GLN A 165 13.45 -4.46 -17.86
C GLN A 165 13.79 -3.24 -17.00
N ALA A 166 13.58 -2.02 -17.51
CA ALA A 166 13.73 -0.79 -16.73
C ALA A 166 12.65 -0.67 -15.63
N LEU A 167 11.40 -0.95 -15.97
CA LEU A 167 10.29 -1.06 -15.01
C LEU A 167 10.56 -2.12 -13.95
N ALA A 168 11.00 -3.33 -14.34
CA ALA A 168 11.32 -4.41 -13.42
C ALA A 168 12.49 -4.08 -12.50
N LYS A 169 13.53 -3.39 -12.97
CA LYS A 169 14.66 -2.95 -12.12
C LYS A 169 14.27 -1.86 -11.13
N ASN A 170 13.45 -0.90 -11.56
CA ASN A 170 12.97 0.19 -10.70
C ASN A 170 11.92 -0.30 -9.69
N ALA A 171 11.02 -1.17 -10.14
CA ALA A 171 10.07 -1.86 -9.29
C ALA A 171 10.82 -2.76 -8.29
N ALA A 172 11.69 -3.67 -8.73
CA ALA A 172 12.40 -4.59 -7.84
C ALA A 172 13.15 -3.88 -6.70
N LYS A 173 13.83 -2.75 -6.95
CA LYS A 173 14.52 -1.97 -5.90
C LYS A 173 13.59 -1.36 -4.84
N GLU A 174 12.38 -0.94 -5.23
CA GLU A 174 11.38 -0.41 -4.30
C GLU A 174 10.54 -1.54 -3.67
N PHE A 175 10.32 -2.64 -4.40
CA PHE A 175 9.57 -3.83 -3.97
C PHE A 175 10.37 -4.72 -2.99
N GLU A 176 11.69 -4.81 -3.13
CA GLU A 176 12.58 -5.52 -2.18
C GLU A 176 12.55 -4.87 -0.79
N LYS A 177 12.21 -3.57 -0.70
CA LYS A 177 11.96 -2.86 0.56
C LYS A 177 10.55 -3.03 1.13
N ILE A 178 9.58 -3.55 0.37
CA ILE A 178 8.15 -3.57 0.73
C ILE A 178 7.58 -5.01 0.91
N SER A 179 8.30 -6.06 0.49
CA SER A 179 8.08 -7.49 0.84
C SER A 179 6.91 -8.26 0.19
N ASN A 180 6.99 -9.60 0.32
CA ASN A 180 6.47 -10.69 -0.49
C ASN A 180 4.94 -10.88 -0.58
N SER A 181 4.14 -10.29 0.31
CA SER A 181 2.68 -10.42 0.23
C SER A 181 2.07 -9.57 -0.90
N LEU A 182 2.68 -8.43 -1.21
CA LEU A 182 2.30 -7.57 -2.34
C LEU A 182 2.66 -8.17 -3.71
N ILE A 183 3.58 -9.16 -3.75
CA ILE A 183 4.01 -9.85 -4.97
C ILE A 183 2.90 -10.78 -5.50
N ALA A 184 2.12 -11.40 -4.62
CA ALA A 184 0.98 -12.22 -5.04
C ALA A 184 -0.11 -11.35 -5.68
N ASP A 185 -0.46 -10.23 -5.03
CA ASP A 185 -1.49 -9.32 -5.51
C ASP A 185 -1.07 -8.53 -6.76
N SER A 186 0.22 -8.16 -6.90
CA SER A 186 0.73 -7.44 -8.08
C SER A 186 0.91 -8.36 -9.29
N LYS A 187 1.29 -9.64 -9.09
CA LYS A 187 1.30 -10.64 -10.16
C LYS A 187 -0.11 -10.92 -10.67
N VAL A 188 -1.09 -11.04 -9.77
CA VAL A 188 -2.50 -11.15 -10.15
C VAL A 188 -2.98 -9.87 -10.84
N PHE A 189 -2.57 -8.69 -10.40
CA PHE A 189 -2.95 -7.42 -11.02
C PHE A 189 -2.37 -7.20 -12.43
N MET A 190 -1.07 -7.45 -12.61
CA MET A 190 -0.39 -7.25 -13.90
C MET A 190 -0.67 -8.38 -14.89
N TYR A 191 -0.84 -9.60 -14.40
CA TYR A 191 -0.90 -10.76 -15.27
C TYR A 191 -2.24 -11.49 -15.26
N ALA A 192 -3.17 -11.35 -14.31
CA ALA A 192 -4.40 -12.17 -14.33
C ALA A 192 -5.32 -11.92 -15.53
N PRO A 193 -5.55 -10.67 -16.02
CA PRO A 193 -6.33 -10.45 -17.23
C PRO A 193 -5.61 -10.95 -18.50
N LEU A 194 -4.27 -10.93 -18.48
CA LEU A 194 -3.40 -11.37 -19.58
C LEU A 194 -3.18 -12.89 -19.59
N ILE A 195 -3.15 -13.50 -18.42
CA ILE A 195 -3.00 -14.94 -18.18
C ILE A 195 -4.34 -15.62 -18.42
N SER A 196 -5.51 -15.13 -17.98
CA SER A 196 -6.75 -15.93 -18.16
C SER A 196 -7.19 -16.09 -19.63
N GLU A 197 -6.93 -15.10 -20.47
CA GLU A 197 -7.17 -15.18 -21.92
C GLU A 197 -5.97 -15.83 -22.65
N GLY A 198 -4.74 -15.53 -22.23
CA GLY A 198 -3.52 -16.13 -22.76
C GLY A 198 -3.38 -17.63 -22.43
N THR A 199 -3.82 -18.11 -21.27
CA THR A 199 -3.76 -19.52 -20.84
C THR A 199 -4.87 -20.39 -21.38
N LYS A 200 -6.02 -19.83 -21.82
CA LYS A 200 -7.00 -20.62 -22.58
C LYS A 200 -6.48 -20.98 -23.98
N ALA A 201 -5.63 -20.12 -24.57
CA ALA A 201 -4.95 -20.38 -25.85
C ALA A 201 -3.60 -21.11 -25.68
N ALA A 202 -2.83 -20.79 -24.62
CA ALA A 202 -1.51 -21.36 -24.34
C ALA A 202 -1.53 -22.65 -23.50
N GLY A 203 -2.62 -22.93 -22.77
CA GLY A 203 -2.76 -24.13 -21.94
C GLY A 203 -2.74 -25.43 -22.74
N LYS A 204 -2.90 -25.37 -24.06
CA LYS A 204 -2.72 -26.50 -24.98
C LYS A 204 -1.29 -26.62 -25.54
N ALA A 205 -0.40 -25.66 -25.26
CA ALA A 205 0.95 -25.57 -25.85
C ALA A 205 2.10 -25.36 -24.84
N LEU A 206 1.85 -25.09 -23.56
CA LEU A 206 2.86 -24.69 -22.57
C LEU A 206 2.76 -25.47 -21.24
N THR A 207 2.93 -26.79 -21.28
CA THR A 207 3.19 -27.59 -20.07
C THR A 207 4.64 -27.55 -19.58
N ASP A 208 5.54 -26.80 -20.22
CA ASP A 208 6.89 -26.62 -19.67
C ASP A 208 7.48 -25.23 -19.96
N GLN A 209 8.17 -24.71 -18.93
CA GLN A 209 9.02 -23.51 -18.84
C GLN A 209 8.47 -22.16 -18.33
N LYS A 210 9.30 -21.61 -17.43
CA LYS A 210 9.18 -20.42 -16.57
C LYS A 210 9.09 -19.12 -17.39
N SER A 211 8.01 -18.36 -17.23
CA SER A 211 7.72 -17.16 -18.03
C SER A 211 8.34 -15.87 -17.47
N GLY A 212 9.31 -15.35 -18.23
CA GLY A 212 9.76 -13.96 -18.25
C GLY A 212 9.10 -13.16 -19.39
N PRO A 213 9.80 -12.26 -20.13
CA PRO A 213 9.28 -11.22 -21.06
C PRO A 213 8.39 -11.67 -22.25
N LEU A 214 7.90 -12.90 -22.25
CA LEU A 214 6.89 -13.41 -23.18
C LEU A 214 5.51 -12.76 -23.04
N GLY A 215 5.18 -12.11 -21.93
CA GLY A 215 3.83 -11.52 -21.71
C GLY A 215 3.47 -10.46 -22.77
N ASP A 216 4.41 -9.61 -23.14
CA ASP A 216 4.21 -8.56 -24.15
C ASP A 216 4.30 -9.13 -25.59
N PHE A 217 5.04 -10.22 -25.77
CA PHE A 217 5.08 -10.99 -27.03
C PHE A 217 3.73 -11.64 -27.32
N MET A 218 2.97 -12.05 -26.31
CA MET A 218 1.70 -12.78 -26.49
C MET A 218 0.52 -11.89 -26.90
N ILE A 219 0.51 -10.59 -26.59
CA ILE A 219 -0.57 -9.67 -27.02
C ILE A 219 -0.44 -9.34 -28.51
N PHE A 220 0.77 -9.01 -28.96
CA PHE A 220 1.03 -8.69 -30.36
C PHE A 220 1.22 -9.93 -31.22
N GLY A 221 1.86 -10.96 -30.66
CA GLY A 221 1.81 -12.33 -31.15
C GLY A 221 0.36 -12.75 -31.30
N GLY A 222 -0.56 -12.44 -30.39
CA GLY A 222 -1.98 -12.73 -30.53
C GLY A 222 -2.62 -12.15 -31.79
N VAL A 223 -2.34 -10.89 -32.15
CA VAL A 223 -2.92 -10.25 -33.36
C VAL A 223 -2.22 -10.73 -34.62
N VAL A 224 -0.90 -10.87 -34.61
CA VAL A 224 -0.16 -11.43 -35.75
C VAL A 224 -0.46 -12.92 -35.93
N ILE A 225 -0.68 -13.69 -34.86
CA ILE A 225 -1.06 -15.10 -34.86
C ILE A 225 -2.56 -15.25 -35.16
N GLU A 226 -3.43 -14.31 -34.79
CA GLU A 226 -4.82 -14.30 -35.26
C GLU A 226 -4.87 -13.97 -36.75
N SER A 227 -4.11 -12.97 -37.22
CA SER A 227 -4.03 -12.63 -38.63
C SER A 227 -3.35 -13.75 -39.42
N ILE A 228 -2.21 -14.28 -38.98
CA ILE A 228 -1.54 -15.45 -39.58
C ILE A 228 -2.42 -16.70 -39.46
N GLY A 229 -3.14 -16.88 -38.35
CA GLY A 229 -4.05 -17.99 -38.12
C GLY A 229 -5.23 -17.96 -39.08
N LYS A 230 -5.79 -16.77 -39.32
CA LYS A 230 -6.76 -16.51 -40.38
C LYS A 230 -6.15 -16.74 -41.75
N TRP A 231 -4.89 -16.34 -42.00
CA TRP A 231 -4.21 -16.58 -43.27
C TRP A 231 -3.90 -18.05 -43.52
N SER A 232 -3.57 -18.80 -42.48
CA SER A 232 -3.28 -20.22 -42.54
C SER A 232 -4.55 -21.07 -42.51
N SER A 233 -5.73 -20.45 -42.38
CA SER A 233 -6.97 -21.21 -42.34
C SER A 233 -7.28 -21.74 -43.75
N PRO A 234 -7.71 -23.01 -43.87
CA PRO A 234 -8.14 -23.56 -45.15
C PRO A 234 -9.28 -22.76 -45.79
N SER A 235 -10.14 -22.13 -44.98
CA SER A 235 -11.23 -21.28 -45.45
C SER A 235 -10.74 -20.01 -46.14
N PHE A 236 -9.65 -19.39 -45.66
CA PHE A 236 -9.06 -18.21 -46.29
C PHE A 236 -8.53 -18.55 -47.69
N TYR A 237 -7.75 -19.63 -47.81
CA TYR A 237 -7.24 -20.07 -49.11
C TYR A 237 -8.36 -20.54 -50.04
N GLY A 238 -9.35 -21.26 -49.53
CA GLY A 238 -10.51 -21.70 -50.34
C GLY A 238 -11.27 -20.52 -50.93
N GLN A 239 -11.54 -19.47 -50.13
CA GLN A 239 -12.23 -18.28 -50.58
C GLN A 239 -11.37 -17.43 -51.53
N THR A 240 -10.08 -17.28 -51.22
CA THR A 240 -9.13 -16.54 -52.06
C THR A 240 -8.97 -17.21 -53.43
N VAL A 241 -8.79 -18.54 -53.47
CA VAL A 241 -8.66 -19.30 -54.71
C VAL A 241 -9.95 -19.26 -55.53
N SER A 242 -11.11 -19.36 -54.89
CA SER A 242 -12.42 -19.23 -55.58
C SER A 242 -12.56 -17.86 -56.26
N LEU A 243 -12.25 -16.77 -55.55
CA LEU A 243 -12.36 -15.41 -56.09
C LEU A 243 -11.32 -15.14 -57.18
N LEU A 244 -10.11 -15.69 -57.07
CA LEU A 244 -9.12 -15.64 -58.16
C LEU A 244 -9.60 -16.42 -59.39
N ALA A 245 -10.24 -17.58 -59.20
CA ALA A 245 -10.80 -18.38 -60.29
C ALA A 245 -11.96 -17.66 -61.01
N GLU A 246 -12.68 -16.78 -60.30
CA GLU A 246 -13.70 -15.88 -60.86
C GLU A 246 -13.09 -14.66 -61.59
N GLY A 247 -11.77 -14.57 -61.70
CA GLY A 247 -11.06 -13.49 -62.39
C GLY A 247 -10.88 -12.22 -61.54
N LYS A 248 -11.18 -12.27 -60.23
CA LYS A 248 -10.95 -11.12 -59.35
C LYS A 248 -9.46 -10.91 -59.08
N GLY A 249 -9.08 -9.66 -58.88
CA GLY A 249 -7.70 -9.33 -58.51
C GLY A 249 -7.36 -9.83 -57.11
N TRP A 250 -6.06 -10.03 -56.81
CA TRP A 250 -5.61 -10.46 -55.47
C TRP A 250 -6.12 -9.57 -54.33
N SER A 251 -6.28 -8.27 -54.56
CA SER A 251 -6.85 -7.32 -53.60
C SER A 251 -8.34 -7.52 -53.32
N GLU A 252 -9.08 -8.10 -54.25
CA GLU A 252 -10.50 -8.44 -54.09
C GLU A 252 -10.68 -9.88 -53.58
N ALA A 253 -9.73 -10.76 -53.93
CA ALA A 253 -9.75 -12.16 -53.54
C ALA A 253 -9.24 -12.39 -52.12
N SER A 254 -8.18 -11.67 -51.70
CA SER A 254 -7.83 -11.57 -50.30
C SER A 254 -8.84 -10.63 -49.65
N THR A 255 -9.76 -11.16 -48.85
CA THR A 255 -10.71 -10.39 -48.02
C THR A 255 -10.00 -9.59 -46.91
N PHE A 256 -8.71 -9.34 -47.10
CA PHE A 256 -7.76 -8.88 -46.13
C PHE A 256 -7.57 -7.37 -46.27
N ASP A 257 -8.13 -6.65 -45.30
CA ASP A 257 -7.84 -5.23 -45.13
C ASP A 257 -6.86 -5.09 -43.97
N LEU A 258 -5.56 -5.23 -44.26
CA LEU A 258 -4.48 -5.00 -43.28
C LEU A 258 -4.66 -3.68 -42.55
N GLN A 259 -5.12 -2.64 -43.27
CA GLN A 259 -5.25 -1.31 -42.71
C GLN A 259 -6.38 -1.28 -41.68
N LYS A 260 -7.53 -1.90 -41.99
CA LYS A 260 -8.63 -2.06 -41.05
C LYS A 260 -8.21 -2.90 -39.85
N ASP A 261 -7.60 -4.05 -40.04
CA ASP A 261 -7.15 -4.92 -38.93
C ASP A 261 -6.14 -4.20 -38.04
N CYS A 262 -5.21 -3.45 -38.62
CA CYS A 262 -4.27 -2.61 -37.86
C CYS A 262 -4.98 -1.49 -37.09
N LYS A 263 -5.98 -0.82 -37.68
CA LYS A 263 -6.78 0.23 -37.02
C LYS A 263 -7.62 -0.34 -35.87
N ASP A 264 -8.21 -1.52 -36.07
CA ASP A 264 -9.00 -2.22 -35.05
C ASP A 264 -8.11 -2.65 -33.88
N CYS A 265 -6.94 -3.22 -34.17
CA CYS A 265 -5.92 -3.53 -33.18
C CYS A 265 -5.50 -2.29 -32.39
N LEU A 266 -5.18 -1.19 -33.08
CA LEU A 266 -4.81 0.08 -32.44
C LEU A 266 -5.92 0.61 -31.52
N THR A 267 -7.18 0.49 -31.94
CA THR A 267 -8.34 0.91 -31.16
C THR A 267 -8.52 0.05 -29.91
N LYS A 268 -8.36 -1.27 -30.05
CA LYS A 268 -8.38 -2.20 -28.92
C LYS A 268 -7.28 -1.89 -27.91
N MET A 269 -6.03 -1.71 -28.37
CA MET A 269 -4.91 -1.40 -27.48
C MET A 269 -5.09 -0.06 -26.75
N LYS A 270 -5.62 0.98 -27.42
CA LYS A 270 -5.97 2.26 -26.76
C LYS A 270 -7.04 2.07 -25.69
N THR A 271 -8.05 1.26 -25.98
CA THR A 271 -9.14 0.96 -25.04
C THR A 271 -8.59 0.26 -23.80
N GLU A 272 -7.76 -0.77 -23.99
CA GLU A 272 -7.09 -1.49 -22.90
C GLU A 272 -6.17 -0.58 -22.08
N GLN A 273 -5.37 0.27 -22.74
CA GLN A 273 -4.52 1.26 -22.06
C GLN A 273 -5.33 2.21 -21.18
N ILE A 274 -6.50 2.68 -21.65
CA ILE A 274 -7.43 3.51 -20.87
C ILE A 274 -7.98 2.75 -19.65
N GLN A 275 -8.37 1.48 -19.82
CA GLN A 275 -8.87 0.66 -18.72
C GLN A 275 -7.79 0.42 -17.65
N ILE A 276 -6.55 0.13 -18.06
CA ILE A 276 -5.41 -0.02 -17.16
C ILE A 276 -5.17 1.27 -16.37
N GLN A 277 -5.20 2.43 -17.03
CA GLN A 277 -5.05 3.72 -16.35
C GLN A 277 -6.20 3.98 -15.35
N LYS A 278 -7.44 3.66 -15.72
CA LYS A 278 -8.59 3.80 -14.83
C LYS A 278 -8.43 2.93 -13.58
N LEU A 279 -8.05 1.67 -13.77
CA LEU A 279 -7.84 0.73 -12.67
C LEU A 279 -6.66 1.16 -11.77
N ALA A 280 -5.56 1.62 -12.36
CA ALA A 280 -4.42 2.15 -11.60
C ALA A 280 -4.83 3.35 -10.73
N LYS A 281 -5.58 4.31 -11.29
CA LYS A 281 -6.13 5.44 -10.53
C LYS A 281 -7.03 5.00 -9.37
N GLN A 282 -7.90 4.01 -9.60
CA GLN A 282 -8.76 3.46 -8.55
C GLN A 282 -7.95 2.82 -7.41
N LYS A 283 -6.90 2.06 -7.74
CA LYS A 283 -6.03 1.43 -6.74
C LYS A 283 -5.18 2.45 -5.98
N ALA A 284 -4.63 3.46 -6.66
CA ALA A 284 -3.91 4.55 -6.01
C ALA A 284 -4.84 5.33 -5.06
N ALA A 285 -6.07 5.61 -5.48
CA ALA A 285 -7.08 6.24 -4.61
C ALA A 285 -7.40 5.37 -3.38
N ALA A 286 -7.58 4.05 -3.56
CA ALA A 286 -7.81 3.14 -2.45
C ALA A 286 -6.63 3.14 -1.45
N ALA A 287 -5.39 3.11 -1.93
CA ALA A 287 -4.20 3.19 -1.07
C ALA A 287 -4.15 4.53 -0.30
N ARG A 288 -4.44 5.66 -0.96
CA ARG A 288 -4.55 6.98 -0.29
C ARG A 288 -5.63 6.99 0.80
N ASN A 289 -6.78 6.37 0.55
CA ASN A 289 -7.86 6.26 1.53
C ASN A 289 -7.43 5.44 2.75
N ARG A 290 -6.70 4.32 2.54
CA ARG A 290 -6.12 3.53 3.65
C ARG A 290 -5.10 4.34 4.44
N ALA A 291 -4.23 5.10 3.77
CA ALA A 291 -3.29 5.99 4.44
C ALA A 291 -3.99 7.05 5.30
N ALA A 292 -5.02 7.70 4.77
CA ALA A 292 -5.81 8.69 5.52
C ALA A 292 -6.53 8.08 6.73
N TRP A 293 -7.08 6.87 6.58
CA TRP A 293 -7.67 6.13 7.70
C TRP A 293 -6.62 5.83 8.78
N ALA A 294 -5.44 5.35 8.38
CA ALA A 294 -4.35 5.03 9.31
C ALA A 294 -3.82 6.29 10.02
N ASP A 295 -3.72 7.43 9.35
CA ASP A 295 -3.39 8.72 10.01
C ASP A 295 -4.41 9.09 11.08
N ASN A 296 -5.70 8.94 10.77
CA ASN A 296 -6.77 9.25 11.70
C ASN A 296 -6.76 8.28 12.91
N ALA A 297 -6.48 7.00 12.67
CA ALA A 297 -6.29 6.01 13.73
C ALA A 297 -5.09 6.34 14.62
N ALA A 298 -3.96 6.75 14.03
CA ALA A 298 -2.77 7.18 14.77
C ALA A 298 -3.06 8.42 15.65
N LYS A 299 -3.76 9.42 15.11
CA LYS A 299 -4.19 10.61 15.87
C LYS A 299 -5.13 10.24 17.02
N ALA A 300 -6.08 9.33 16.79
CA ALA A 300 -6.99 8.86 17.82
C ALA A 300 -6.25 8.12 18.94
N ALA A 301 -5.31 7.23 18.60
CA ALA A 301 -4.46 6.53 19.57
C ALA A 301 -3.59 7.51 20.38
N GLN A 302 -2.98 8.51 19.74
CA GLN A 302 -2.24 9.56 20.44
C GLN A 302 -3.12 10.38 21.38
N LYS A 303 -4.37 10.68 20.99
CA LYS A 303 -5.34 11.37 21.86
C LYS A 303 -5.65 10.53 23.09
N ARG A 304 -5.99 9.25 22.91
CA ARG A 304 -6.25 8.31 24.02
C ARG A 304 -5.04 8.16 24.93
N GLN A 305 -3.84 8.07 24.37
CA GLN A 305 -2.60 8.01 25.15
C GLN A 305 -2.45 9.25 26.05
N LYS A 306 -2.74 10.45 25.54
CA LYS A 306 -2.73 11.69 26.33
C LYS A 306 -3.79 11.64 27.44
N GLU A 307 -5.00 11.21 27.11
CA GLU A 307 -6.09 11.06 28.09
C GLU A 307 -5.73 10.07 29.20
N CYS A 308 -5.21 8.88 28.87
CA CYS A 308 -4.75 7.90 29.86
C CYS A 308 -3.59 8.43 30.70
N THR A 309 -2.68 9.20 30.10
CA THR A 309 -1.54 9.78 30.84
C THR A 309 -2.02 10.87 31.80
N GLU A 310 -2.95 11.72 31.38
CA GLU A 310 -3.54 12.75 32.24
C GLU A 310 -4.43 12.13 33.33
N GLU A 311 -5.17 11.07 33.03
CA GLU A 311 -5.94 10.33 34.03
C GLU A 311 -5.03 9.64 35.05
N ALA A 312 -3.93 9.02 34.59
CA ALA A 312 -2.92 8.44 35.47
C ALA A 312 -2.25 9.48 36.38
N LYS A 313 -2.10 10.73 35.93
CA LYS A 313 -1.62 11.84 36.78
C LYS A 313 -2.65 12.31 37.81
N LYS A 314 -3.96 12.19 37.50
CA LYS A 314 -5.05 12.60 38.39
C LYS A 314 -5.35 11.58 39.48
N ARG A 315 -5.04 10.30 39.25
CA ARG A 315 -5.25 9.21 40.22
C ARG A 315 -3.99 9.09 41.10
N PRO A 316 -4.05 9.52 42.38
CA PRO A 316 -2.95 9.34 43.33
C PRO A 316 -2.58 7.86 43.53
#